data_AF-A0A9X6LH09-F1
#
_entry.id   AF-A0A9X6LH09-F1
#
_cell.length_a   1.000
_cell.length_b   1.000
_cell.length_c   1.000
_cell.angle_alpha   90.00
_cell.angle_beta   90.00
_cell.angle_gamma   90.00
#
_symmetry.space_group_name_H-M   'P 1'
#
loop_
_entity.id
_entity.type
_entity.pdbx_description
1 polymer ?
#
loop_
_entity_poly.entity_id
_entity_poly.type
_entity_poly.pdbx_seq_one_letter_code
_entity_poly.pdbx_strand_id
1 'polypeptide(L)'
;MNSIVKLMKMKQITYKLFMTTSLILLSFAVLIYLTLYFFLPTFYEQYKTDQLQTGIKEIIDKSKDLTFQDAKPLFDEYAKKNNAMLYLQNNEGIIKYSPSFSFTQSGSQTTVVTRATRFENVGTLSNSYNVTKPIQFQDGSLTLVVFATFQPIDEASQVLVRFLPYISIIVLVIGIGSAYFYSRFITKPLIYINEGAQKMANLDFSEKIEVRSTDELGELSNSLNDMSINLQQAMFDLKKANEQLKNDIEKEREIETKRREFFAIVAHELKSPLTVMKGYLEGMIYNIGPYQNRDQYLKKNHQIIESMEQLVREILSVSKLEQHTFKLKVEEVNLLKLIGTITKDLEFFASQKSIEIIKEIDSDRSIYTDCALLEKACKNIIHNAVMYSPHNERVYIKLSEDSKQSKIEMQIINTGVNIKDEDLQQIFKPFYRIEKSRNRNTGGSGLGLYIVKQILETLDIKYSIKNMEHSVQFRMSIPLSKHKKTNKLSFK
;
A
#
# COMPACT_ATOMS: atom_id res chain seq x y z
N MET A 1 35.43 12.19 33.15
CA MET A 1 34.62 10.95 33.28
C MET A 1 33.22 11.06 32.64
N ASN A 2 32.48 12.17 32.82
CA ASN A 2 31.12 12.33 32.26
C ASN A 2 31.01 12.35 30.72
N SER A 3 32.06 12.79 29.99
CA SER A 3 32.03 12.80 28.52
C SER A 3 32.17 11.41 27.89
N ILE A 4 32.90 10.50 28.55
CA ILE A 4 33.14 9.12 28.09
C ILE A 4 31.87 8.29 28.26
N VAL A 5 31.17 8.46 29.39
CA VAL A 5 29.89 7.81 29.66
C VAL A 5 28.79 8.30 28.70
N LYS A 6 28.85 9.57 28.26
CA LYS A 6 27.92 10.12 27.27
C LYS A 6 28.18 9.57 25.86
N LEU A 7 29.43 9.24 25.52
CA LEU A 7 29.78 8.52 24.29
C LEU A 7 29.24 7.08 24.29
N MET A 8 29.28 6.39 25.43
CA MET A 8 28.73 5.03 25.57
C MET A 8 27.19 4.96 25.57
N LYS A 9 26.48 6.09 25.75
CA LYS A 9 25.02 6.18 25.66
C LYS A 9 24.48 6.45 24.24
N MET A 10 25.35 6.52 23.23
CA MET A 10 24.91 6.71 21.84
C MET A 10 24.35 5.39 21.27
N LYS A 11 23.26 5.44 20.48
CA LYS A 11 22.72 4.25 19.79
C LYS A 11 23.87 3.56 19.02
N GLN A 12 23.89 2.22 19.00
CA GLN A 12 25.02 1.41 18.50
C GLN A 12 25.56 1.86 17.14
N ILE A 13 24.71 2.34 16.23
CA ILE A 13 25.10 2.81 14.89
C ILE A 13 25.97 4.07 14.98
N THR A 14 25.60 5.06 15.80
CA THR A 14 26.32 6.34 15.88
C THR A 14 27.71 6.14 16.48
N TYR A 15 27.82 5.28 17.50
CA TYR A 15 29.10 4.92 18.09
C TYR A 15 29.98 4.14 17.10
N LYS A 16 29.42 3.14 16.40
CA LYS A 16 30.16 2.38 15.39
C LYS A 16 30.70 3.29 14.28
N LEU A 17 29.88 4.19 13.73
CA LEU A 17 30.28 5.10 12.66
C LEU A 17 31.35 6.10 13.12
N PHE A 18 31.22 6.63 14.35
CA PHE A 18 32.23 7.52 14.93
C PHE A 18 33.57 6.79 15.13
N MET A 19 33.54 5.57 15.68
CA MET A 19 34.76 4.79 15.91
C MET A 19 35.45 4.40 14.61
N THR A 20 34.70 3.98 13.58
CA THR A 20 35.30 3.61 12.29
C THR A 20 35.90 4.82 11.58
N THR A 21 35.18 5.95 11.52
CA THR A 21 35.70 7.19 10.89
C THR A 21 36.90 7.74 11.65
N SER A 22 36.87 7.76 12.98
CA SER A 22 38.01 8.18 13.80
C SER A 22 39.22 7.26 13.62
N LEU A 23 39.02 5.94 13.51
CA LEU A 23 40.10 4.99 13.29
C LEU A 23 40.74 5.17 11.90
N ILE A 24 39.93 5.39 10.87
CA ILE A 24 40.41 5.67 9.51
C ILE A 24 41.24 6.96 9.51
N LEU A 25 40.73 8.05 10.08
CA LEU A 25 41.44 9.33 10.15
C LEU A 25 42.74 9.22 10.95
N LEU A 26 42.74 8.48 12.06
CA LEU A 26 43.95 8.24 12.85
C LEU A 26 44.98 7.41 12.07
N SER A 27 44.54 6.38 11.35
CA SER A 27 45.40 5.57 10.48
C SER A 27 46.06 6.44 9.40
N PHE A 28 45.29 7.30 8.73
CA PHE A 28 45.83 8.25 7.74
C PHE A 28 46.80 9.25 8.38
N ALA A 29 46.51 9.78 9.56
CA ALA A 29 47.40 10.70 10.26
C ALA A 29 48.73 10.03 10.63
N VAL A 30 48.69 8.79 11.12
CA VAL A 30 49.89 7.99 11.41
C VAL A 30 50.67 7.67 10.15
N LEU A 31 49.99 7.31 9.06
CA LEU A 31 50.63 7.04 7.77
C LEU A 31 51.35 8.28 7.21
N ILE A 32 50.70 9.45 7.29
CA ILE A 32 51.31 10.72 6.88
C ILE A 32 52.52 11.03 7.77
N TYR A 33 52.39 10.86 9.09
CA TYR A 33 53.49 11.07 10.04
C TYR A 33 54.68 10.17 9.72
N LEU A 34 54.46 8.86 9.55
CA LEU A 34 55.51 7.90 9.25
C LEU A 34 56.17 8.19 7.89
N THR A 35 55.37 8.51 6.88
CA THR A 35 55.90 8.89 5.55
C THR A 35 56.79 10.12 5.66
N LEU A 36 56.34 11.18 6.33
CA LEU A 36 57.15 12.38 6.50
C LEU A 36 58.39 12.12 7.36
N TYR A 37 58.29 11.31 8.42
CA TYR A 37 59.43 11.01 9.27
C TYR A 37 60.52 10.21 8.55
N PHE A 38 60.14 9.21 7.74
CA PHE A 38 61.10 8.30 7.09
C PHE A 38 61.64 8.83 5.76
N PHE A 39 60.81 9.47 4.94
CA PHE A 39 61.19 9.85 3.57
C PHE A 39 61.77 11.26 3.48
N LEU A 40 61.39 12.17 4.37
CA LEU A 40 61.79 13.58 4.26
C LEU A 40 63.30 13.81 4.38
N PRO A 41 64.04 13.19 5.34
CA PRO A 41 65.49 13.34 5.41
C PRO A 41 66.17 12.82 4.14
N THR A 42 65.83 11.60 3.74
CA THR A 42 66.40 10.93 2.54
C THR A 42 66.12 11.69 1.25
N PHE A 43 64.88 12.17 1.06
CA PHE A 43 64.51 12.95 -0.11
C PHE A 43 65.29 14.27 -0.19
N TYR A 44 65.48 14.93 0.94
CA TYR A 44 66.17 16.21 0.98
C TYR A 44 67.69 16.06 0.78
N GLU A 45 68.30 15.02 1.35
CA GLU A 45 69.70 14.65 1.09
C GLU A 45 69.94 14.34 -0.40
N GLN A 46 69.05 13.57 -1.02
CA GLN A 46 69.14 13.23 -2.44
C GLN A 46 68.98 14.47 -3.32
N TYR A 47 67.94 15.29 -3.08
CA TYR A 47 67.72 16.55 -3.78
C TYR A 47 68.96 17.46 -3.72
N LYS A 48 69.60 17.56 -2.54
CA LYS A 48 70.79 18.39 -2.37
C LYS A 48 72.00 17.80 -3.09
N THR A 49 72.19 16.48 -3.00
CA THR A 49 73.25 15.77 -3.71
C THR A 49 73.16 16.00 -5.22
N ASP A 50 71.96 15.90 -5.79
CA ASP A 50 71.70 16.15 -7.21
C ASP A 50 72.00 17.61 -7.60
N GLN A 51 71.62 18.58 -6.76
CA GLN A 51 71.98 19.99 -6.97
C GLN A 51 73.50 20.21 -6.96
N LEU A 52 74.21 19.61 -5.98
CA LEU A 52 75.66 19.72 -5.88
C LEU A 52 76.34 19.12 -7.11
N GLN A 53 75.92 17.92 -7.52
CA GLN A 53 76.42 17.25 -8.72
C GLN A 53 76.18 18.06 -10.00
N THR A 54 74.99 18.63 -10.15
CA THR A 54 74.62 19.42 -11.32
C THR A 54 75.48 20.68 -11.41
N GLY A 55 75.65 21.40 -10.30
CA GLY A 55 76.52 22.59 -10.27
C GLY A 55 78.01 22.26 -10.48
N ILE A 56 78.50 21.11 -9.99
CA ILE A 56 79.87 20.66 -10.27
C ILE A 56 80.06 20.38 -11.76
N LYS A 57 79.11 19.70 -12.41
CA LYS A 57 79.15 19.45 -13.86
C LYS A 57 79.18 20.77 -14.64
N GLU A 58 78.32 21.72 -14.27
CA GLU A 58 78.25 23.03 -14.92
C GLU A 58 79.59 23.79 -14.84
N ILE A 59 80.26 23.75 -13.68
CA ILE A 59 81.56 24.40 -13.50
C ILE A 59 82.66 23.68 -14.28
N ILE A 60 82.66 22.34 -14.28
CA ILE A 60 83.61 21.55 -15.06
C ILE A 60 83.47 21.87 -16.55
N ASP A 61 82.25 21.96 -17.06
CA ASP A 61 82.01 22.25 -18.47
C ASP A 61 82.40 23.69 -18.83
N LYS A 62 82.01 24.68 -18.04
CA LYS A 62 82.42 26.09 -18.25
C LYS A 62 83.92 26.30 -18.14
N SER A 63 84.62 25.50 -17.34
CA SER A 63 86.06 25.62 -17.12
C SER A 63 86.91 25.14 -18.30
N LYS A 64 86.36 24.33 -19.22
CA LYS A 64 87.07 23.84 -20.41
C LYS A 64 87.50 24.96 -21.35
N ASP A 65 86.68 26.01 -21.45
CA ASP A 65 86.87 27.13 -22.36
C ASP A 65 87.62 28.32 -21.71
N LEU A 66 88.10 28.16 -20.47
CA LEU A 66 88.75 29.21 -19.69
C LEU A 66 90.19 28.84 -19.32
N THR A 67 91.03 29.86 -19.09
CA THR A 67 92.34 29.67 -18.44
C THR A 67 92.15 29.45 -16.94
N PHE A 68 93.13 28.83 -16.28
CA PHE A 68 93.09 28.59 -14.84
C PHE A 68 92.87 29.88 -14.01
N GLN A 69 93.34 31.04 -14.46
CA GLN A 69 93.12 32.32 -13.77
C GLN A 69 91.68 32.82 -13.90
N ASP A 70 91.10 32.70 -15.10
CA ASP A 70 89.73 33.18 -15.38
C ASP A 70 88.65 32.27 -14.81
N ALA A 71 88.97 31.01 -14.52
CA ALA A 71 88.05 30.06 -13.92
C ALA A 71 87.91 30.20 -12.39
N LYS A 72 88.83 30.90 -11.70
CA LYS A 72 88.80 31.08 -10.22
C LYS A 72 87.47 31.63 -9.68
N PRO A 73 86.88 32.71 -10.26
CA PRO A 73 85.63 33.27 -9.75
C PRO A 73 84.46 32.28 -9.76
N LEU A 74 84.43 31.33 -10.71
CA LEU A 74 83.37 30.31 -10.79
C LEU A 74 83.41 29.35 -9.59
N PHE A 75 84.61 28.99 -9.14
CA PHE A 75 84.80 28.15 -7.96
C PHE A 75 84.48 28.90 -6.67
N ASP A 76 84.86 30.18 -6.58
CA ASP A 76 84.51 31.04 -5.44
C ASP A 76 82.98 31.24 -5.32
N GLU A 77 82.30 31.49 -6.43
CA GLU A 77 80.84 31.65 -6.45
C GLU A 77 80.12 30.35 -6.04
N TYR A 78 80.56 29.21 -6.56
CA TYR A 78 79.97 27.92 -6.22
C TYR A 78 80.20 27.52 -4.75
N ALA A 79 81.43 27.71 -4.26
CA ALA A 79 81.79 27.45 -2.87
C ALA A 79 80.92 28.29 -1.92
N LYS A 80 80.75 29.59 -2.24
CA LYS A 80 79.92 30.51 -1.45
C LYS A 80 78.42 30.17 -1.52
N LYS A 81 77.89 29.87 -2.70
CA LYS A 81 76.46 29.56 -2.91
C LYS A 81 76.03 28.26 -2.24
N ASN A 82 76.91 27.25 -2.23
CA ASN A 82 76.58 25.92 -1.73
C ASN A 82 77.18 25.62 -0.35
N ASN A 83 77.89 26.57 0.26
CA ASN A 83 78.62 26.40 1.51
C ASN A 83 79.53 25.14 1.47
N ALA A 84 80.19 24.95 0.34
CA ALA A 84 81.03 23.78 0.05
C ALA A 84 82.50 24.17 0.09
N MET A 85 83.33 23.35 0.73
CA MET A 85 84.77 23.45 0.64
C MET A 85 85.24 22.83 -0.67
N LEU A 86 86.09 23.53 -1.39
CA LEU A 86 86.56 23.12 -2.71
C LEU A 86 88.05 23.40 -2.82
N TYR A 87 88.79 22.49 -3.46
CA TYR A 87 90.17 22.75 -3.83
C TYR A 87 90.56 22.01 -5.10
N LEU A 88 91.54 22.58 -5.80
CA LEU A 88 92.13 22.04 -7.01
C LEU A 88 93.53 21.52 -6.68
N GLN A 89 93.82 20.27 -7.03
CA GLN A 89 95.13 19.64 -6.83
C GLN A 89 95.74 19.16 -8.14
N ASN A 90 97.07 19.12 -8.24
CA ASN A 90 97.78 18.50 -9.36
C ASN A 90 97.83 16.96 -9.19
N ASN A 91 98.38 16.24 -10.18
CA ASN A 91 98.50 14.78 -10.17
C ASN A 91 99.40 14.23 -9.04
N GLU A 92 100.21 15.08 -8.40
CA GLU A 92 101.07 14.75 -7.26
C GLU A 92 100.37 14.99 -5.89
N GLY A 93 99.11 15.44 -5.91
CA GLY A 93 98.31 15.73 -4.71
C GLY A 93 98.64 17.07 -4.05
N ILE A 94 99.33 17.99 -4.75
CA ILE A 94 99.63 19.34 -4.27
C ILE A 94 98.47 20.27 -4.64
N ILE A 95 97.89 20.91 -3.62
CA ILE A 95 96.80 21.87 -3.78
C ILE A 95 97.32 23.13 -4.48
N LYS A 96 96.79 23.42 -5.68
CA LYS A 96 97.11 24.60 -6.51
C LYS A 96 96.20 25.78 -6.23
N TYR A 97 94.96 25.53 -5.82
CA TYR A 97 94.01 26.58 -5.49
C TYR A 97 92.93 26.07 -4.53
N SER A 98 92.51 26.93 -3.61
CA SER A 98 91.35 26.73 -2.76
C SER A 98 90.73 28.11 -2.49
N PRO A 99 89.42 28.29 -2.72
CA PRO A 99 88.67 29.43 -2.21
C PRO A 99 88.89 29.62 -0.72
N SER A 100 88.84 30.88 -0.26
CA SER A 100 88.87 31.16 1.17
C SER A 100 87.60 30.60 1.82
N PHE A 101 87.74 29.54 2.60
CA PHE A 101 86.64 28.93 3.34
C PHE A 101 86.88 29.04 4.84
N SER A 102 85.81 29.30 5.58
CA SER A 102 85.80 29.34 7.04
C SER A 102 84.90 28.20 7.53
N PHE A 103 85.46 27.24 8.27
CA PHE A 103 84.66 26.27 9.02
C PHE A 103 84.73 26.58 10.51
N THR A 104 83.61 26.36 11.19
CA THR A 104 83.52 26.40 12.65
C THR A 104 83.53 24.97 13.15
N GLN A 105 84.67 24.49 13.63
CA GLN A 105 84.75 23.20 14.30
C GLN A 105 84.25 23.38 15.73
N SER A 106 83.41 22.44 16.19
CA SER A 106 82.73 22.46 17.49
C SER A 106 83.63 22.97 18.62
N GLY A 107 83.39 24.19 19.07
CA GLY A 107 83.92 24.74 20.33
C GLY A 107 85.24 25.51 20.31
N SER A 108 86.02 25.60 19.22
CA SER A 108 87.19 26.50 19.20
C SER A 108 87.75 26.80 17.80
N GLN A 109 87.94 28.11 17.55
CA GLN A 109 88.63 28.79 16.45
C GLN A 109 88.28 28.44 14.99
N THR A 110 87.90 29.49 14.25
CA THR A 110 87.75 29.50 12.79
C THR A 110 89.13 29.37 12.13
N THR A 111 89.42 28.22 11.51
CA THR A 111 90.67 28.07 10.74
C THR A 111 90.43 28.52 9.30
N VAL A 112 90.92 29.70 8.93
CA VAL A 112 91.00 30.13 7.52
C VAL A 112 92.25 29.48 6.92
N VAL A 113 92.07 28.48 6.05
CA VAL A 113 93.19 27.82 5.38
C VAL A 113 93.50 28.54 4.07
N THR A 114 94.60 29.31 4.03
CA THR A 114 94.96 30.14 2.87
C THR A 114 96.25 29.71 2.15
N ARG A 115 96.86 28.55 2.47
CA ARG A 115 98.11 28.15 1.78
C ARG A 115 98.33 26.64 1.68
N ALA A 116 98.99 26.25 0.58
CA ALA A 116 99.29 24.89 0.15
C ALA A 116 100.06 24.09 1.22
N THR A 117 99.32 23.30 1.99
CA THR A 117 99.83 22.19 2.80
C THR A 117 99.02 20.95 2.47
N ARG A 118 99.69 19.80 2.39
CA ARG A 118 99.10 18.49 2.15
C ARG A 118 98.03 18.25 3.23
N PHE A 119 96.75 18.21 2.86
CA PHE A 119 95.72 17.78 3.79
C PHE A 119 95.84 16.26 3.96
N GLU A 120 96.47 15.82 5.05
CA GLU A 120 96.28 14.45 5.52
C GLU A 120 94.83 14.31 5.98
N ASN A 121 94.11 13.40 5.32
CA ASN A 121 92.74 12.95 5.61
C ASN A 121 92.00 13.83 6.61
N VAL A 122 91.28 14.84 6.11
CA VAL A 122 90.10 15.33 6.84
C VAL A 122 89.26 14.08 7.04
N GLY A 123 89.31 13.52 8.26
CA GLY A 123 88.63 12.30 8.60
C GLY A 123 87.22 12.39 8.06
N THR A 124 86.76 11.35 7.35
CA THR A 124 85.45 11.28 6.74
C THR A 124 84.43 11.83 7.73
N LEU A 125 84.03 13.09 7.53
CA LEU A 125 82.98 13.71 8.31
C LEU A 125 81.75 12.86 8.03
N SER A 126 81.24 12.20 9.05
CA SER A 126 79.95 11.51 8.96
C SER A 126 78.93 12.55 8.50
N ASN A 127 78.21 12.24 7.42
CA ASN A 127 77.25 13.12 6.75
C ASN A 127 77.84 14.29 5.92
N SER A 128 78.79 13.98 5.03
CA SER A 128 79.29 14.91 4.02
C SER A 128 79.24 14.33 2.60
N TYR A 129 78.91 15.17 1.62
CA TYR A 129 79.06 14.85 0.21
C TYR A 129 80.48 15.16 -0.26
N ASN A 130 81.21 14.11 -0.65
CA ASN A 130 82.61 14.20 -1.09
C ASN A 130 82.74 13.66 -2.51
N VAL A 131 83.22 14.47 -3.43
CA VAL A 131 83.44 14.03 -4.82
C VAL A 131 84.75 14.58 -5.37
N THR A 132 85.45 13.71 -6.09
CA THR A 132 86.70 14.03 -6.80
C THR A 132 86.44 13.84 -8.29
N LYS A 133 86.68 14.89 -9.09
CA LYS A 133 86.51 14.86 -10.54
C LYS A 133 87.72 15.49 -11.24
N PRO A 134 88.18 14.94 -12.37
CA PRO A 134 89.17 15.63 -13.20
C PRO A 134 88.52 16.85 -13.85
N ILE A 135 89.27 17.94 -13.92
CA ILE A 135 88.87 19.17 -14.59
C ILE A 135 89.97 19.61 -15.56
N GLN A 136 89.56 20.04 -16.74
CA GLN A 136 90.46 20.44 -17.82
C GLN A 136 90.27 21.93 -18.09
N PHE A 137 91.38 22.66 -18.13
CA PHE A 137 91.46 24.07 -18.52
C PHE A 137 92.25 24.18 -19.84
N GLN A 138 92.24 25.35 -20.46
CA GLN A 138 93.03 25.61 -21.68
C GLN A 138 94.55 25.45 -21.44
N ASP A 139 95.02 25.72 -20.23
CA ASP A 139 96.43 25.77 -19.83
C ASP A 139 96.90 24.58 -18.97
N GLY A 140 96.04 23.57 -18.74
CA GLY A 140 96.41 22.34 -18.03
C GLY A 140 95.23 21.58 -17.44
N SER A 141 95.49 20.39 -16.89
CA SER A 141 94.49 19.60 -16.17
C SER A 141 94.78 19.57 -14.67
N LEU A 142 93.73 19.66 -13.86
CA LEU A 142 93.79 19.53 -12.41
C LEU A 142 92.70 18.56 -11.94
N THR A 143 92.75 18.21 -10.67
CA THR A 143 91.71 17.44 -10.00
C THR A 143 90.93 18.35 -9.08
N LEU A 144 89.62 18.43 -9.30
CA LEU A 144 88.66 19.13 -8.46
C LEU A 144 88.19 18.21 -7.34
N VAL A 145 88.36 18.67 -6.10
CA VAL A 145 87.84 18.01 -4.92
C VAL A 145 86.83 18.92 -4.25
N VAL A 146 85.61 18.42 -4.06
CA VAL A 146 84.50 19.14 -3.43
C VAL A 146 84.03 18.38 -2.19
N PHE A 147 83.98 19.09 -1.07
CA PHE A 147 83.50 18.63 0.22
C PHE A 147 82.34 19.54 0.65
N ALA A 148 81.14 19.00 0.76
CA ALA A 148 79.98 19.71 1.28
C ALA A 148 79.45 19.00 2.53
N THR A 149 79.28 19.72 3.63
CA THR A 149 78.69 19.16 4.87
C THR A 149 77.16 19.24 4.81
N PHE A 150 76.47 18.20 5.26
CA PHE A 150 75.02 18.22 5.44
C PHE A 150 74.62 18.75 6.84
N GLN A 151 75.56 19.21 7.66
CA GLN A 151 75.31 19.61 9.05
C GLN A 151 74.27 20.73 9.24
N PRO A 152 74.30 21.85 8.47
CA PRO A 152 73.22 22.86 8.55
C PRO A 152 71.85 22.33 8.10
N ILE A 153 71.84 21.25 7.33
CA ILE A 153 70.66 20.63 6.72
C ILE A 153 70.02 19.62 7.68
N ASP A 154 70.84 18.87 8.43
CA ASP A 154 70.38 18.05 9.54
C ASP A 154 69.66 18.91 10.58
N GLU A 155 70.22 20.08 10.90
CA GLU A 155 69.61 21.02 11.83
C GLU A 155 68.24 21.51 11.32
N ALA A 156 68.13 21.88 10.05
CA ALA A 156 66.86 22.31 9.44
C ALA A 156 65.81 21.18 9.40
N SER A 157 66.22 19.95 9.05
CA SER A 157 65.34 18.78 9.00
C SER A 157 64.88 18.36 10.40
N GLN A 158 65.77 18.44 11.40
CA GLN A 158 65.43 18.19 12.80
C GLN A 158 64.43 19.21 13.35
N VAL A 159 64.54 20.49 12.96
CA VAL A 159 63.54 21.51 13.30
C VAL A 159 62.18 21.12 12.73
N LEU A 160 62.11 20.66 11.48
CA LEU A 160 60.86 20.22 10.85
C LEU A 160 60.25 18.99 11.53
N VAL A 161 61.07 17.99 11.88
CA VAL A 161 60.64 16.82 12.66
C VAL A 161 60.16 17.22 14.06
N ARG A 162 60.76 18.24 14.68
CA ARG A 162 60.34 18.77 15.99
C ARG A 162 58.98 19.47 15.94
N PHE A 163 58.59 20.04 14.79
CA PHE A 163 57.25 20.64 14.61
C PHE A 163 56.16 19.61 14.24
N LEU A 164 56.55 18.47 13.65
CA LEU A 164 55.65 17.38 13.25
C LEU A 164 54.61 16.97 14.32
N PRO A 165 54.96 16.72 15.61
CA PRO A 165 53.98 16.32 16.63
C PRO A 165 52.90 17.39 16.89
N TYR A 166 53.23 18.68 16.79
CA TYR A 166 52.25 19.75 16.98
C TYR A 166 51.21 19.75 15.85
N ILE A 167 51.66 19.53 14.61
CA ILE A 167 50.78 19.40 13.44
C ILE A 167 49.89 18.16 13.61
N SER A 168 50.44 17.04 14.05
CA SER A 168 49.67 15.81 14.31
C SER A 168 48.56 16.01 15.33
N ILE A 169 48.81 16.76 16.41
CA ILE A 169 47.78 17.07 17.43
C ILE A 169 46.64 17.88 16.80
N ILE A 170 46.95 18.91 16.01
CA ILE A 170 45.94 19.75 15.35
C ILE A 170 45.08 18.91 14.39
N VAL A 171 45.71 18.10 13.55
CA VAL A 171 45.02 17.18 12.62
C VAL A 171 44.12 16.20 13.37
N LEU A 172 44.59 15.67 14.50
CA LEU A 172 43.82 14.74 15.32
C LEU A 172 42.59 15.41 15.93
N VAL A 173 42.72 16.64 16.46
CA VAL A 173 41.59 17.40 17.02
C VAL A 173 40.54 17.70 15.95
N ILE A 174 40.96 18.18 14.78
CA ILE A 174 40.06 18.46 13.66
C ILE A 174 39.39 17.16 13.18
N GLY A 175 40.15 16.06 13.09
CA GLY A 175 39.64 14.76 12.67
C GLY A 175 38.56 14.22 13.61
N ILE A 176 38.79 14.27 14.92
CA ILE A 176 37.80 13.86 15.92
C ILE A 176 36.55 14.75 15.86
N GLY A 177 36.72 16.06 15.73
CA GLY A 177 35.61 17.01 15.61
C GLY A 177 34.74 16.73 14.38
N SER A 178 35.38 16.56 13.22
CA SER A 178 34.71 16.21 11.96
C SER A 178 34.02 14.84 12.03
N ALA A 179 34.66 13.83 12.59
CA ALA A 179 34.07 12.50 12.80
C ALA A 179 32.82 12.57 13.71
N TYR A 180 32.87 13.36 14.77
CA TYR A 180 31.72 13.58 15.66
C TYR A 180 30.55 14.24 14.92
N PHE A 181 30.82 15.29 14.15
CA PHE A 181 29.81 16.01 13.39
C PHE A 181 29.17 15.11 12.33
N TYR A 182 29.98 14.42 11.53
CA TYR A 182 29.53 13.52 10.47
C TYR A 182 28.69 12.36 11.02
N SER A 183 29.15 11.73 12.11
CA SER A 183 28.41 10.66 12.78
C SER A 183 27.03 11.11 13.24
N ARG A 184 26.93 12.31 13.82
CA ARG A 184 25.65 12.84 14.30
C ARG A 184 24.74 13.32 13.16
N PHE A 185 25.31 13.87 12.09
CA PHE A 185 24.57 14.38 10.94
C PHE A 185 23.86 13.26 10.18
N ILE A 186 24.51 12.13 9.94
CA ILE A 186 23.93 10.99 9.18
C ILE A 186 23.10 10.07 10.06
N THR A 187 23.59 9.75 11.26
CA THR A 187 22.92 8.69 12.05
C THR A 187 21.57 9.14 12.59
N LYS A 188 21.40 10.44 12.88
CA LYS A 188 20.14 10.95 13.42
C LYS A 188 18.97 10.75 12.44
N PRO A 189 19.01 11.24 11.19
CA PRO A 189 17.96 10.97 10.19
C PRO A 189 17.67 9.47 10.03
N LEU A 190 18.71 8.64 9.93
CA LEU A 190 18.56 7.18 9.78
C LEU A 190 17.77 6.53 10.92
N ILE A 191 17.97 7.00 12.16
CA ILE A 191 17.22 6.50 13.31
C ILE A 191 15.73 6.81 13.18
N TYR A 192 15.36 8.03 12.77
CA TYR A 192 13.95 8.41 12.61
C TYR A 192 13.29 7.64 11.46
N ILE A 193 13.99 7.47 10.35
CA ILE A 193 13.50 6.67 9.21
C ILE A 193 13.25 5.22 9.66
N ASN A 194 14.19 4.62 10.40
CA ASN A 194 14.05 3.26 10.90
C ASN A 194 12.90 3.12 11.91
N GLU A 195 12.74 4.08 12.82
CA GLU A 195 11.60 4.10 13.76
C GLU A 195 10.26 4.19 13.01
N GLY A 196 10.17 5.05 11.98
CA GLY A 196 9.00 5.14 11.12
C GLY A 196 8.71 3.85 10.35
N ALA A 197 9.72 3.25 9.74
CA ALA A 197 9.58 1.97 9.04
C ALA A 197 9.12 0.84 9.98
N GLN A 198 9.59 0.82 11.24
CA GLN A 198 9.16 -0.16 12.23
C GLN A 198 7.69 0.03 12.66
N LYS A 199 7.20 1.27 12.73
CA LYS A 199 5.76 1.55 12.94
C LYS A 199 4.91 1.04 11.77
N MET A 200 5.33 1.31 10.54
CA MET A 200 4.67 0.80 9.34
C MET A 200 4.62 -0.73 9.30
N ALA A 201 5.71 -1.40 9.71
CA ALA A 201 5.75 -2.86 9.82
C ALA A 201 4.76 -3.43 10.86
N ASN A 202 4.47 -2.65 11.91
CA ASN A 202 3.43 -2.96 12.90
C ASN A 202 2.03 -2.48 12.48
N LEU A 203 1.85 -2.09 11.21
CA LEU A 203 0.59 -1.57 10.63
C LEU A 203 0.10 -0.27 11.27
N ASP A 204 1.00 0.49 11.90
CA ASP A 204 0.73 1.83 12.39
C ASP A 204 1.18 2.87 11.35
N PHE A 205 0.19 3.39 10.61
CA PHE A 205 0.37 4.40 9.57
C PHE A 205 -0.06 5.81 10.03
N SER A 206 -0.23 6.02 11.34
CA SER A 206 -0.78 7.27 11.90
C SER A 206 0.18 8.45 11.78
N GLU A 207 1.48 8.19 11.73
CA GLU A 207 2.53 9.21 11.75
C GLU A 207 3.39 9.14 10.50
N LYS A 208 3.64 10.30 9.89
CA LYS A 208 4.55 10.42 8.75
C LYS A 208 5.98 10.59 9.22
N ILE A 209 6.93 10.04 8.46
CA ILE A 209 8.36 10.25 8.68
C ILE A 209 8.69 11.70 8.31
N GLU A 210 9.21 12.47 9.27
CA GLU A 210 9.62 13.86 9.02
C GLU A 210 10.85 13.91 8.10
N VAL A 211 10.75 14.65 7.00
CA VAL A 211 11.83 14.82 6.02
C VAL A 211 12.80 15.89 6.53
N ARG A 212 13.97 15.46 7.00
CA ARG A 212 14.98 16.35 7.61
C ARG A 212 16.20 16.62 6.73
N SER A 213 16.26 16.02 5.56
CA SER A 213 17.39 16.13 4.63
C SER A 213 16.88 16.37 3.21
N THR A 214 17.69 17.04 2.39
CA THR A 214 17.40 17.30 0.96
C THR A 214 18.23 16.42 0.03
N ASP A 215 18.92 15.43 0.59
CA ASP A 215 19.74 14.45 -0.12
C ASP A 215 18.97 13.12 -0.31
N GLU A 216 19.69 12.04 -0.60
CA GLU A 216 19.14 10.70 -0.80
C GLU A 216 18.38 10.18 0.44
N LEU A 217 18.73 10.63 1.65
CA LEU A 217 17.98 10.26 2.87
C LEU A 217 16.62 10.96 2.92
N GLY A 218 16.52 12.16 2.37
CA GLY A 218 15.27 12.88 2.19
C GLY A 218 14.34 12.17 1.20
N GLU A 219 14.90 11.78 0.05
CA GLU A 219 14.17 11.02 -0.97
C GLU A 219 13.64 9.69 -0.43
N LEU A 220 14.47 8.93 0.30
CA LEU A 220 14.06 7.70 0.97
C LEU A 220 12.90 7.92 1.96
N SER A 221 12.95 9.02 2.72
CA SER A 221 11.87 9.38 3.66
C SER A 221 10.55 9.65 2.92
N ASN A 222 10.62 10.34 1.78
CA ASN A 222 9.45 10.59 0.93
C ASN A 222 8.90 9.28 0.36
N SER A 223 9.74 8.41 -0.20
CA SER A 223 9.29 7.13 -0.77
C SER A 223 8.62 6.23 0.27
N LEU A 224 9.12 6.21 1.52
CA LEU A 224 8.48 5.46 2.61
C LEU A 224 7.13 6.07 3.01
N ASN A 225 7.02 7.40 3.03
CA ASN A 225 5.74 8.07 3.28
C ASN A 225 4.71 7.76 2.18
N ASP A 226 5.12 7.77 0.91
CA ASP A 226 4.25 7.41 -0.22
C ASP A 226 3.81 5.95 -0.11
N MET A 227 4.72 5.04 0.23
CA MET A 227 4.40 3.64 0.50
C MET A 227 3.39 3.50 1.66
N SER A 228 3.59 4.24 2.76
CA SER A 228 2.68 4.25 3.90
C SER A 228 1.26 4.67 3.50
N ILE A 229 1.12 5.72 2.70
CA ILE A 229 -0.18 6.20 2.21
C ILE A 229 -0.84 5.15 1.31
N ASN A 230 -0.08 4.58 0.37
CA ASN A 230 -0.59 3.56 -0.55
C ASN A 230 -1.03 2.29 0.20
N LEU A 231 -0.26 1.84 1.18
CA LEU A 231 -0.61 0.70 2.02
C LEU A 231 -1.85 0.98 2.88
N GLN A 232 -1.92 2.15 3.51
CA GLN A 232 -3.08 2.55 4.30
C GLN A 232 -4.35 2.56 3.44
N GLN A 233 -4.29 3.12 2.23
CA GLN A 233 -5.41 3.12 1.28
C GLN A 233 -5.80 1.71 0.86
N ALA A 234 -4.83 0.87 0.48
CA ALA A 234 -5.08 -0.52 0.10
C ALA A 234 -5.73 -1.32 1.24
N MET A 235 -5.31 -1.12 2.49
CA MET A 235 -5.92 -1.77 3.65
C MET A 235 -7.34 -1.27 3.92
N PHE A 236 -7.60 0.03 3.75
CA PHE A 236 -8.95 0.59 3.88
C PHE A 236 -9.89 -0.01 2.83
N ASP A 237 -9.47 -0.05 1.57
CA ASP A 237 -10.26 -0.60 0.47
C ASP A 237 -10.51 -2.11 0.67
N LEU A 238 -9.49 -2.86 1.12
CA LEU A 238 -9.62 -4.27 1.45
C LEU A 238 -10.60 -4.51 2.60
N LYS A 239 -10.54 -3.70 3.66
CA LYS A 239 -11.47 -3.79 4.78
C LYS A 239 -12.91 -3.52 4.33
N LYS A 240 -13.12 -2.49 3.52
CA LYS A 240 -14.44 -2.14 2.97
C LYS A 240 -14.98 -3.27 2.08
N ALA A 241 -14.15 -3.83 1.20
CA ALA A 241 -14.53 -4.96 0.36
C ALA A 241 -14.90 -6.20 1.18
N ASN A 242 -14.15 -6.50 2.25
CA ASN A 242 -14.46 -7.60 3.16
C ASN A 242 -15.77 -7.39 3.91
N GLU A 243 -16.05 -6.17 4.39
CA GLU A 243 -17.33 -5.85 5.04
C GLU A 243 -18.51 -5.99 4.07
N GLN A 244 -18.34 -5.52 2.83
CA GLN A 244 -19.35 -5.67 1.79
C GLN A 244 -19.59 -7.15 1.45
N LEU A 245 -18.52 -7.92 1.23
CA LEU A 245 -18.62 -9.35 0.94
C LEU A 245 -19.30 -10.12 2.07
N LYS A 246 -19.01 -9.77 3.33
CA LYS A 246 -19.67 -10.38 4.49
C LYS A 246 -21.17 -10.11 4.49
N ASN A 247 -21.58 -8.87 4.18
CA ASN A 247 -22.99 -8.51 4.08
C ASN A 247 -23.69 -9.23 2.92
N ASP A 248 -23.00 -9.42 1.80
CA ASP A 248 -23.55 -10.12 0.64
C ASP A 248 -23.73 -11.62 0.93
N ILE A 249 -22.73 -12.26 1.58
CA ILE A 249 -22.83 -13.66 2.04
C ILE A 249 -24.00 -13.84 3.02
N GLU A 250 -24.20 -12.91 3.95
CA GLU A 250 -25.29 -13.02 4.92
C GLU A 250 -26.66 -12.93 4.23
N LYS A 251 -26.83 -11.98 3.30
CA LYS A 251 -28.06 -11.89 2.47
C LYS A 251 -28.29 -13.16 1.65
N GLU A 252 -27.24 -13.71 1.04
CA GLU A 252 -27.35 -14.94 0.26
C GLU A 252 -27.77 -16.13 1.14
N ARG A 253 -27.21 -16.25 2.35
CA ARG A 253 -27.61 -17.25 3.35
C ARG A 253 -29.06 -17.11 3.79
N GLU A 254 -29.54 -15.88 4.01
CA GLU A 254 -30.95 -15.64 4.34
C GLU A 254 -31.88 -16.10 3.21
N ILE A 255 -31.53 -15.78 1.95
CA ILE A 255 -32.28 -16.20 0.76
C ILE A 255 -32.28 -17.74 0.66
N GLU A 256 -31.11 -18.37 0.82
CA GLU A 256 -30.98 -19.83 0.76
C GLU A 256 -31.80 -20.51 1.86
N THR A 257 -31.81 -19.97 3.07
CA THR A 257 -32.59 -20.50 4.19
C THR A 257 -34.09 -20.43 3.90
N LYS A 258 -34.59 -19.27 3.45
CA LYS A 258 -36.01 -19.09 3.05
C LYS A 258 -36.40 -20.04 1.92
N ARG A 259 -35.50 -20.24 0.95
CA ARG A 259 -35.70 -21.17 -0.17
C ARG A 259 -35.79 -22.62 0.30
N ARG A 260 -34.91 -23.04 1.22
CA ARG A 260 -34.95 -24.39 1.82
C ARG A 260 -36.25 -24.61 2.61
N GLU A 261 -36.67 -23.63 3.42
CA GLU A 261 -37.94 -23.67 4.15
C GLU A 261 -39.13 -23.80 3.19
N PHE A 262 -39.17 -23.01 2.12
CA PHE A 262 -40.21 -23.09 1.09
C PHE A 262 -40.31 -24.50 0.50
N PHE A 263 -39.19 -25.10 0.06
CA PHE A 263 -39.19 -26.45 -0.51
C PHE A 263 -39.59 -27.53 0.49
N ALA A 264 -39.21 -27.39 1.76
CA ALA A 264 -39.62 -28.32 2.82
C ALA A 264 -41.16 -28.32 2.99
N ILE A 265 -41.78 -27.13 2.97
CA ILE A 265 -43.23 -27.01 3.08
C ILE A 265 -43.92 -27.54 1.82
N VAL A 266 -43.40 -27.22 0.62
CA VAL A 266 -43.90 -27.78 -0.65
C VAL A 266 -43.95 -29.31 -0.60
N ALA A 267 -42.87 -29.95 -0.14
CA ALA A 267 -42.80 -31.40 -0.04
C ALA A 267 -43.87 -31.97 0.91
N HIS A 268 -44.10 -31.32 2.05
CA HIS A 268 -45.14 -31.71 3.00
C HIS A 268 -46.55 -31.58 2.40
N GLU A 269 -46.83 -30.44 1.75
CA GLU A 269 -48.13 -30.15 1.14
C GLU A 269 -48.45 -31.01 -0.07
N LEU A 270 -47.44 -31.52 -0.79
CA LEU A 270 -47.62 -32.53 -1.84
C LEU A 270 -47.82 -33.95 -1.27
N LYS A 271 -47.11 -34.31 -0.19
CA LYS A 271 -47.18 -35.65 0.41
C LYS A 271 -48.56 -35.99 0.96
N SER A 272 -49.23 -35.02 1.56
CA SER A 272 -50.57 -35.20 2.14
C SER A 272 -51.65 -35.63 1.12
N PRO A 273 -51.93 -34.88 0.04
CA PRO A 273 -52.92 -35.26 -0.97
C PRO A 273 -52.54 -36.57 -1.66
N LEU A 274 -51.25 -36.82 -1.92
CA LEU A 274 -50.78 -38.10 -2.46
C LEU A 274 -51.12 -39.28 -1.54
N THR A 275 -50.96 -39.12 -0.23
CA THR A 275 -51.28 -40.17 0.75
C THR A 275 -52.79 -40.45 0.79
N VAL A 276 -53.62 -39.41 0.74
CA VAL A 276 -55.08 -39.55 0.69
C VAL A 276 -55.53 -40.21 -0.62
N MET A 277 -54.97 -39.77 -1.74
CA MET A 277 -55.24 -40.33 -3.07
C MET A 277 -54.89 -41.82 -3.12
N LYS A 278 -53.69 -42.16 -2.65
CA LYS A 278 -53.22 -43.55 -2.53
C LYS A 278 -54.16 -44.37 -1.65
N GLY A 279 -54.54 -43.87 -0.46
CA GLY A 279 -55.46 -44.57 0.42
C GLY A 279 -56.85 -44.80 -0.19
N TYR A 280 -57.38 -43.83 -0.94
CA TYR A 280 -58.65 -44.01 -1.67
C TYR A 280 -58.52 -45.07 -2.78
N LEU A 281 -57.43 -45.04 -3.55
CA LEU A 281 -57.18 -45.99 -4.62
C LEU A 281 -56.98 -47.41 -4.06
N GLU A 282 -56.15 -47.58 -3.02
CA GLU A 282 -55.94 -48.87 -2.35
C GLU A 282 -57.24 -49.40 -1.76
N GLY A 283 -58.03 -48.56 -1.08
CA GLY A 283 -59.35 -48.95 -0.56
C GLY A 283 -60.30 -49.46 -1.65
N MET A 284 -60.29 -48.83 -2.84
CA MET A 284 -61.08 -49.26 -4.01
C MET A 284 -60.51 -50.50 -4.72
N ILE A 285 -59.19 -50.70 -4.70
CA ILE A 285 -58.52 -51.88 -5.28
C ILE A 285 -58.82 -53.12 -4.41
N TYR A 286 -58.77 -52.97 -3.09
CA TYR A 286 -59.00 -54.06 -2.13
C TYR A 286 -60.48 -54.21 -1.72
N ASN A 287 -61.40 -53.43 -2.28
CA ASN A 287 -62.85 -53.45 -2.00
C ASN A 287 -63.20 -53.32 -0.50
N ILE A 288 -62.48 -52.47 0.23
CA ILE A 288 -62.61 -52.34 1.69
C ILE A 288 -63.82 -51.45 2.04
N GLY A 289 -64.81 -51.99 2.75
CA GLY A 289 -65.90 -51.24 3.39
C GLY A 289 -66.54 -50.15 2.49
N PRO A 290 -66.57 -48.87 2.91
CA PRO A 290 -67.24 -47.80 2.17
C PRO A 290 -66.59 -47.50 0.80
N TYR A 291 -65.36 -47.95 0.53
CA TYR A 291 -64.66 -47.74 -0.74
C TYR A 291 -65.20 -48.60 -1.90
N GLN A 292 -66.20 -49.46 -1.65
CA GLN A 292 -66.92 -50.18 -2.71
C GLN A 292 -67.69 -49.23 -3.64
N ASN A 293 -68.09 -48.05 -3.17
CA ASN A 293 -68.69 -47.01 -4.01
C ASN A 293 -67.61 -46.31 -4.86
N ARG A 294 -67.16 -46.99 -5.91
CA ARG A 294 -66.06 -46.54 -6.77
C ARG A 294 -66.31 -45.15 -7.35
N ASP A 295 -67.50 -44.86 -7.83
CA ASP A 295 -67.79 -43.56 -8.46
C ASP A 295 -67.62 -42.37 -7.50
N GLN A 296 -68.01 -42.54 -6.24
CA GLN A 296 -67.82 -41.49 -5.22
C GLN A 296 -66.34 -41.22 -4.96
N TYR A 297 -65.53 -42.26 -4.79
CA TYR A 297 -64.11 -42.12 -4.45
C TYR A 297 -63.24 -41.79 -5.66
N LEU A 298 -63.64 -42.18 -6.88
CA LEU A 298 -63.04 -41.70 -8.12
C LEU A 298 -63.25 -40.20 -8.29
N LYS A 299 -64.47 -39.68 -8.06
CA LYS A 299 -64.73 -38.23 -8.05
C LYS A 299 -63.90 -37.50 -7.00
N LYS A 300 -63.81 -38.05 -5.77
CA LYS A 300 -62.96 -37.47 -4.71
C LYS A 300 -61.47 -37.49 -5.07
N ASN A 301 -60.98 -38.50 -5.78
CA ASN A 301 -59.61 -38.56 -6.28
C ASN A 301 -59.36 -37.53 -7.39
N HIS A 302 -60.29 -37.42 -8.34
CA HIS A 302 -60.21 -36.43 -9.42
C HIS A 302 -60.07 -35.00 -8.87
N GLN A 303 -60.89 -34.64 -7.87
CA GLN A 303 -60.77 -33.36 -7.16
C GLN A 303 -59.40 -33.14 -6.50
N ILE A 304 -58.76 -34.20 -5.98
CA ILE A 304 -57.40 -34.10 -5.42
C ILE A 304 -56.40 -33.81 -6.54
N ILE A 305 -56.53 -34.47 -7.69
CA ILE A 305 -55.65 -34.28 -8.85
C ILE A 305 -55.76 -32.83 -9.34
N GLU A 306 -56.98 -32.30 -9.53
CA GLU A 306 -57.20 -30.90 -9.94
C GLU A 306 -56.57 -29.92 -8.94
N SER A 307 -56.74 -30.18 -7.64
CA SER A 307 -56.13 -29.36 -6.58
C SER A 307 -54.60 -29.41 -6.61
N MET A 308 -54.01 -30.59 -6.84
CA MET A 308 -52.57 -30.76 -6.97
C MET A 308 -52.03 -30.06 -8.21
N GLU A 309 -52.74 -30.12 -9.35
CA GLU A 309 -52.36 -29.42 -10.57
C GLU A 309 -52.30 -27.91 -10.35
N GLN A 310 -53.31 -27.34 -9.69
CA GLN A 310 -53.34 -25.93 -9.33
C GLN A 310 -52.16 -25.55 -8.43
N LEU A 311 -51.86 -26.37 -7.41
CA LEU A 311 -50.72 -26.16 -6.52
C LEU A 311 -49.38 -26.16 -7.27
N VAL A 312 -49.19 -27.08 -8.21
CA VAL A 312 -47.98 -27.14 -9.06
C VAL A 312 -47.85 -25.89 -9.93
N ARG A 313 -48.95 -25.43 -10.56
CA ARG A 313 -48.96 -24.19 -11.35
C ARG A 313 -48.58 -22.96 -10.51
N GLU A 314 -49.05 -22.92 -9.26
CA GLU A 314 -48.71 -21.86 -8.30
C GLU A 314 -47.23 -21.89 -7.87
N ILE A 315 -46.69 -23.08 -7.59
CA ILE A 315 -45.25 -23.25 -7.29
C ILE A 315 -44.38 -22.82 -8.46
N LEU A 316 -44.70 -23.24 -9.69
CA LEU A 316 -43.97 -22.83 -10.89
C LEU A 316 -44.03 -21.32 -11.10
N SER A 317 -45.16 -20.70 -10.74
CA SER A 317 -45.32 -19.25 -10.80
C SER A 317 -44.39 -18.53 -9.82
N VAL A 318 -44.31 -19.00 -8.57
CA VAL A 318 -43.37 -18.49 -7.56
C VAL A 318 -41.94 -18.67 -8.04
N SER A 319 -41.58 -19.88 -8.47
CA SER A 319 -40.22 -20.18 -8.92
C SER A 319 -39.78 -19.31 -10.10
N LYS A 320 -40.71 -18.93 -10.99
CA LYS A 320 -40.41 -18.04 -12.11
C LYS A 320 -40.17 -16.59 -11.67
N LEU A 321 -40.83 -16.13 -10.61
CA LEU A 321 -40.63 -14.79 -10.03
C LEU A 321 -39.32 -14.69 -9.24
N GLU A 322 -38.88 -15.76 -8.59
CA GLU A 322 -37.62 -15.80 -7.82
C GLU A 322 -36.36 -15.92 -8.70
N GLN A 323 -36.51 -16.23 -9.99
CA GLN A 323 -35.38 -16.31 -10.91
C GLN A 323 -34.82 -14.93 -11.24
N HIS A 324 -33.50 -14.76 -11.11
CA HIS A 324 -32.80 -13.50 -11.39
C HIS A 324 -32.85 -13.10 -12.89
N THR A 325 -33.30 -14.00 -13.76
CA THR A 325 -33.47 -13.79 -15.19
C THR A 325 -34.86 -13.29 -15.59
N PHE A 326 -35.79 -13.17 -14.63
CA PHE A 326 -37.14 -12.69 -14.90
C PHE A 326 -37.10 -11.21 -15.34
N LYS A 327 -37.51 -10.95 -16.58
CA LYS A 327 -37.60 -9.58 -17.14
C LYS A 327 -39.05 -9.13 -17.15
N LEU A 328 -39.31 -8.01 -16.49
CA LEU A 328 -40.62 -7.34 -16.48
C LEU A 328 -41.01 -6.88 -17.88
N LYS A 329 -42.24 -7.21 -18.31
CA LYS A 329 -42.83 -6.68 -19.54
C LYS A 329 -43.65 -5.45 -19.21
N VAL A 330 -42.97 -4.32 -19.09
CA VAL A 330 -43.63 -3.06 -18.75
C VAL A 330 -44.40 -2.52 -19.96
N GLU A 331 -45.72 -2.46 -19.83
CA GLU A 331 -46.65 -1.91 -20.82
C GLU A 331 -47.64 -0.93 -20.17
N GLU A 332 -48.35 -0.17 -20.98
CA GLU A 332 -49.37 0.76 -20.50
C GLU A 332 -50.66 0.00 -20.16
N VAL A 333 -51.08 0.05 -18.91
CA VAL A 333 -52.21 -0.71 -18.36
C VAL A 333 -53.26 0.24 -17.81
N ASN A 334 -54.46 0.22 -18.37
CA ASN A 334 -55.61 0.94 -17.83
C ASN A 334 -56.21 0.16 -16.64
N LEU A 335 -56.13 0.75 -15.44
CA LEU A 335 -56.57 0.10 -14.20
C LEU A 335 -58.08 -0.14 -14.15
N LEU A 336 -58.88 0.76 -14.71
CA LEU A 336 -60.34 0.64 -14.75
C LEU A 336 -60.75 -0.57 -15.60
N LYS A 337 -60.14 -0.72 -16.78
CA LYS A 337 -60.37 -1.86 -17.68
C LYS A 337 -59.93 -3.18 -17.02
N LEU A 338 -58.76 -3.18 -16.38
CA LEU A 338 -58.22 -4.35 -15.67
C LEU A 338 -59.17 -4.82 -14.56
N ILE A 339 -59.58 -3.93 -13.66
CA ILE A 339 -60.52 -4.24 -12.57
C ILE A 339 -61.88 -4.67 -13.16
N GLY A 340 -62.32 -4.02 -14.23
CA GLY A 340 -63.55 -4.38 -14.95
C GLY A 340 -63.55 -5.83 -15.43
N THR A 341 -62.46 -6.27 -16.08
CA THR A 341 -62.30 -7.66 -16.52
C THR A 341 -62.28 -8.63 -15.34
N ILE A 342 -61.47 -8.35 -14.30
CA ILE A 342 -61.34 -9.24 -13.13
C ILE A 342 -62.66 -9.38 -12.39
N THR A 343 -63.39 -8.30 -12.19
CA THR A 343 -64.68 -8.33 -11.47
C THR A 343 -65.76 -9.06 -12.25
N LYS A 344 -65.75 -8.99 -13.59
CA LYS A 344 -66.66 -9.76 -14.45
C LYS A 344 -66.38 -11.27 -14.38
N ASP A 345 -65.11 -11.66 -14.37
CA ASP A 345 -64.70 -13.06 -14.17
C ASP A 345 -65.16 -13.62 -12.81
N LEU A 346 -65.22 -12.76 -11.79
CA LEU A 346 -65.57 -13.13 -10.42
C LEU A 346 -67.05 -12.99 -10.09
N GLU A 347 -67.86 -12.47 -11.02
CA GLU A 347 -69.29 -12.18 -10.83
C GLU A 347 -70.10 -13.45 -10.53
N PHE A 348 -69.73 -14.57 -11.15
CA PHE A 348 -70.34 -15.88 -10.87
C PHE A 348 -70.17 -16.28 -9.40
N PHE A 349 -68.95 -16.18 -8.86
CA PHE A 349 -68.65 -16.54 -7.47
C PHE A 349 -69.28 -15.57 -6.47
N ALA A 350 -69.30 -14.27 -6.80
CA ALA A 350 -69.97 -13.26 -5.98
C ALA A 350 -71.49 -13.54 -5.92
N SER A 351 -72.11 -13.85 -7.06
CA SER A 351 -73.54 -14.17 -7.16
C SER A 351 -73.91 -15.43 -6.36
N GLN A 352 -73.05 -16.45 -6.34
CA GLN A 352 -73.28 -17.68 -5.57
C GLN A 352 -73.39 -17.42 -4.05
N LYS A 353 -72.75 -16.36 -3.54
CA LYS A 353 -72.80 -15.95 -2.14
C LYS A 353 -73.67 -14.70 -1.89
N SER A 354 -74.32 -14.18 -2.91
CA SER A 354 -75.03 -12.89 -2.86
C SER A 354 -74.15 -11.74 -2.36
N ILE A 355 -72.87 -11.73 -2.77
CA ILE A 355 -71.91 -10.66 -2.44
C ILE A 355 -72.03 -9.54 -3.45
N GLU A 356 -72.15 -8.30 -2.97
CA GLU A 356 -72.20 -7.11 -3.82
C GLU A 356 -70.79 -6.51 -3.99
N ILE A 357 -70.29 -6.43 -5.22
CA ILE A 357 -68.99 -5.80 -5.53
C ILE A 357 -69.22 -4.33 -5.90
N ILE A 358 -68.80 -3.41 -5.03
CA ILE A 358 -68.96 -1.97 -5.19
C ILE A 358 -67.64 -1.35 -5.67
N LYS A 359 -67.68 -0.61 -6.77
CA LYS A 359 -66.52 0.02 -7.40
C LYS A 359 -66.59 1.53 -7.19
N GLU A 360 -65.63 2.10 -6.45
CA GLU A 360 -65.47 3.54 -6.26
C GLU A 360 -64.16 3.96 -6.94
N ILE A 361 -64.25 4.38 -8.20
CA ILE A 361 -63.07 4.67 -9.03
C ILE A 361 -63.10 6.15 -9.40
N ASP A 362 -62.23 6.94 -8.76
CA ASP A 362 -62.17 8.40 -8.96
C ASP A 362 -61.34 8.81 -10.19
N SER A 363 -60.58 7.90 -10.80
CA SER A 363 -59.68 8.24 -11.91
C SER A 363 -59.55 7.15 -12.98
N ASP A 364 -59.80 7.50 -14.24
CA ASP A 364 -59.46 6.71 -15.43
C ASP A 364 -58.00 7.01 -15.86
N ARG A 365 -57.05 6.24 -15.32
CA ARG A 365 -55.63 6.43 -15.59
C ARG A 365 -54.92 5.12 -15.93
N SER A 366 -54.01 5.23 -16.89
CA SER A 366 -53.07 4.19 -17.25
C SER A 366 -51.80 4.26 -16.39
N ILE A 367 -51.26 3.10 -16.01
CA ILE A 367 -49.96 2.95 -15.37
C ILE A 367 -49.02 2.14 -16.24
N TYR A 368 -47.71 2.33 -16.08
CA TYR A 368 -46.71 1.48 -16.75
C TYR A 368 -46.29 0.34 -15.83
N THR A 369 -46.72 -0.88 -16.12
CA THR A 369 -46.43 -2.07 -15.30
C THR A 369 -46.50 -3.35 -16.13
N ASP A 370 -46.18 -4.49 -15.54
CA ASP A 370 -46.45 -5.80 -16.14
C ASP A 370 -47.92 -6.17 -15.94
N CYS A 371 -48.72 -6.09 -17.01
CA CYS A 371 -50.17 -6.30 -16.96
C CYS A 371 -50.52 -7.67 -16.40
N ALA A 372 -49.85 -8.73 -16.87
CA ALA A 372 -50.15 -10.10 -16.48
C ALA A 372 -49.86 -10.35 -14.99
N LEU A 373 -48.79 -9.75 -14.46
CA LEU A 373 -48.47 -9.85 -13.04
C LEU A 373 -49.47 -9.06 -12.18
N LEU A 374 -49.76 -7.82 -12.55
CA LEU A 374 -50.70 -7.00 -11.79
C LEU A 374 -52.11 -7.60 -11.82
N GLU A 375 -52.56 -8.09 -12.99
CA GLU A 375 -53.83 -8.81 -13.13
C GLU A 375 -53.90 -9.98 -12.16
N LYS A 376 -52.84 -10.80 -12.11
CA LYS A 376 -52.77 -11.96 -11.22
C LYS A 376 -52.81 -11.56 -9.75
N ALA A 377 -52.10 -10.51 -9.35
CA ALA A 377 -52.14 -10.02 -7.97
C ALA A 377 -53.54 -9.51 -7.61
N CYS A 378 -54.14 -8.65 -8.43
CA CYS A 378 -55.49 -8.12 -8.24
C CYS A 378 -56.53 -9.24 -8.20
N LYS A 379 -56.46 -10.20 -9.13
CA LYS A 379 -57.37 -11.36 -9.18
C LYS A 379 -57.29 -12.18 -7.90
N ASN A 380 -56.08 -12.46 -7.39
CA ASN A 380 -55.90 -13.19 -6.14
C ASN A 380 -56.46 -12.44 -4.93
N ILE A 381 -56.22 -11.12 -4.85
CA ILE A 381 -56.72 -10.30 -3.72
C ILE A 381 -58.26 -10.21 -3.75
N ILE A 382 -58.85 -9.89 -4.92
CA ILE A 382 -60.31 -9.73 -5.07
C ILE A 382 -61.01 -11.09 -4.91
N HIS A 383 -60.45 -12.16 -5.47
CA HIS A 383 -60.98 -13.51 -5.26
C HIS A 383 -60.97 -13.89 -3.77
N ASN A 384 -59.90 -13.58 -3.03
CA ASN A 384 -59.87 -13.80 -1.58
C ASN A 384 -60.93 -12.96 -0.86
N ALA A 385 -61.09 -11.69 -1.23
CA ALA A 385 -62.13 -10.82 -0.67
C ALA A 385 -63.53 -11.41 -0.86
N VAL A 386 -63.86 -11.94 -2.05
CA VAL A 386 -65.15 -12.59 -2.33
C VAL A 386 -65.28 -13.94 -1.60
N MET A 387 -64.22 -14.75 -1.58
CA MET A 387 -64.29 -16.09 -0.99
C MET A 387 -64.39 -16.09 0.54
N TYR A 388 -63.74 -15.15 1.22
CA TYR A 388 -63.71 -15.09 2.69
C TYR A 388 -64.75 -14.15 3.29
N SER A 389 -65.54 -13.45 2.46
CA SER A 389 -66.69 -12.70 2.95
C SER A 389 -67.88 -13.64 3.21
N PRO A 390 -68.64 -13.42 4.31
CA PRO A 390 -69.91 -14.08 4.56
C PRO A 390 -70.94 -13.85 3.44
N HIS A 391 -72.03 -14.63 3.47
CA HIS A 391 -73.17 -14.42 2.58
C HIS A 391 -73.80 -13.04 2.82
N ASN A 392 -74.25 -12.39 1.74
CA ASN A 392 -74.93 -11.08 1.77
C ASN A 392 -74.05 -9.89 2.19
N GLU A 393 -72.72 -10.05 2.16
CA GLU A 393 -71.75 -8.99 2.47
C GLU A 393 -71.27 -8.25 1.21
N ARG A 394 -70.42 -7.24 1.41
CA ARG A 394 -69.95 -6.34 0.35
C ARG A 394 -68.43 -6.36 0.20
N VAL A 395 -67.98 -6.21 -1.04
CA VAL A 395 -66.56 -6.00 -1.37
C VAL A 395 -66.41 -4.67 -2.08
N TYR A 396 -65.72 -3.73 -1.43
CA TYR A 396 -65.42 -2.41 -1.97
C TYR A 396 -64.06 -2.41 -2.65
N ILE A 397 -64.01 -1.95 -3.90
CA ILE A 397 -62.78 -1.69 -4.63
C ILE A 397 -62.69 -0.19 -4.84
N LYS A 398 -61.80 0.47 -4.08
CA LYS A 398 -61.57 1.91 -4.16
C LYS A 398 -60.28 2.21 -4.89
N LEU A 399 -60.32 3.17 -5.80
CA LEU A 399 -59.15 3.67 -6.50
C LEU A 399 -59.08 5.19 -6.35
N SER A 400 -58.13 5.66 -5.55
CA SER A 400 -57.97 7.08 -5.21
C SER A 400 -56.57 7.56 -5.56
N GLU A 401 -56.45 8.81 -6.00
CA GLU A 401 -55.17 9.45 -6.26
C GLU A 401 -54.65 10.15 -5.01
N ASP A 402 -53.40 9.89 -4.64
CA ASP A 402 -52.68 10.75 -3.70
C ASP A 402 -51.98 11.87 -4.47
N SER A 403 -52.68 12.99 -4.62
CA SER A 403 -52.22 14.18 -5.35
C SER A 403 -50.89 14.74 -4.80
N LYS A 404 -50.52 14.42 -3.55
CA LYS A 404 -49.25 14.88 -2.95
C LYS A 404 -48.06 13.99 -3.27
N GLN A 405 -48.28 12.71 -3.61
CA GLN A 405 -47.20 11.73 -3.82
C GLN A 405 -47.07 11.20 -5.25
N SER A 406 -47.91 11.62 -6.21
CA SER A 406 -47.96 11.03 -7.56
C SER A 406 -48.07 9.50 -7.49
N LYS A 407 -49.01 8.99 -6.69
CA LYS A 407 -49.30 7.56 -6.54
C LYS A 407 -50.79 7.31 -6.67
N ILE A 408 -51.14 6.17 -7.24
CA ILE A 408 -52.49 5.63 -7.21
C ILE A 408 -52.57 4.67 -6.02
N GLU A 409 -53.52 4.90 -5.13
CA GLU A 409 -53.82 4.00 -4.03
C GLU A 409 -55.02 3.13 -4.42
N MET A 410 -54.80 1.81 -4.47
CA MET A 410 -55.87 0.84 -4.64
C MET A 410 -56.16 0.19 -3.29
N GLN A 411 -57.43 0.22 -2.88
CA GLN A 411 -57.92 -0.40 -1.66
C GLN A 411 -58.97 -1.45 -2.00
N ILE A 412 -58.81 -2.65 -1.47
CA ILE A 412 -59.80 -3.72 -1.53
C ILE A 412 -60.27 -3.96 -0.09
N ILE A 413 -61.55 -3.74 0.17
CA ILE A 413 -62.15 -3.85 1.51
C ILE A 413 -63.26 -4.87 1.44
N ASN A 414 -63.24 -5.86 2.33
CA ASN A 414 -64.27 -6.87 2.39
C ASN A 414 -64.89 -6.91 3.80
N THR A 415 -66.23 -6.89 3.86
CA THR A 415 -67.00 -6.73 5.09
C THR A 415 -67.39 -8.08 5.70
N GLY A 416 -67.78 -8.06 6.99
CA GLY A 416 -68.25 -9.24 7.71
C GLY A 416 -67.15 -10.18 8.20
N VAL A 417 -65.87 -9.78 8.10
CA VAL A 417 -64.73 -10.59 8.55
C VAL A 417 -63.72 -9.75 9.33
N ASN A 418 -63.04 -10.40 10.27
CA ASN A 418 -61.92 -9.84 11.03
C ASN A 418 -60.85 -10.92 11.20
N ILE A 419 -59.59 -10.56 11.02
CA ILE A 419 -58.44 -11.47 11.12
C ILE A 419 -57.73 -11.20 12.45
N LYS A 420 -57.36 -12.23 13.21
CA LYS A 420 -56.59 -11.99 14.46
C LYS A 420 -55.25 -11.34 14.16
N ASP A 421 -54.76 -10.48 15.05
CA ASP A 421 -53.51 -9.75 14.84
C ASP A 421 -52.29 -10.68 14.62
N GLU A 422 -52.29 -11.84 15.29
CA GLU A 422 -51.27 -12.88 15.09
C GLU A 422 -51.26 -13.44 13.66
N ASP A 423 -52.46 -13.63 13.08
CA ASP A 423 -52.63 -14.15 11.73
C ASP A 423 -52.24 -13.10 10.68
N LEU A 424 -52.57 -11.82 10.90
CA LEU A 424 -52.24 -10.71 9.98
C LEU A 424 -50.73 -10.62 9.68
N GLN A 425 -49.88 -10.97 10.64
CA GLN A 425 -48.43 -10.97 10.44
C GLN A 425 -47.94 -12.16 9.60
N GLN A 426 -48.74 -13.22 9.49
CA GLN A 426 -48.34 -14.49 8.89
C GLN A 426 -49.06 -14.83 7.58
N ILE A 427 -50.18 -14.16 7.24
CA ILE A 427 -50.97 -14.45 6.04
C ILE A 427 -50.23 -14.34 4.70
N PHE A 428 -49.09 -13.63 4.67
CA PHE A 428 -48.21 -13.58 3.49
C PHE A 428 -47.11 -14.64 3.50
N LYS A 429 -47.02 -15.52 4.50
CA LYS A 429 -46.11 -16.65 4.50
C LYS A 429 -46.63 -17.74 3.55
N PRO A 430 -45.75 -18.49 2.87
CA PRO A 430 -46.17 -19.55 1.96
C PRO A 430 -46.93 -20.64 2.72
N PHE A 431 -48.03 -21.13 2.14
CA PHE A 431 -48.90 -22.18 2.66
C PHE A 431 -49.59 -21.86 4.01
N TYR A 432 -49.55 -20.60 4.47
CA TYR A 432 -50.25 -20.19 5.68
C TYR A 432 -51.77 -20.13 5.47
N ARG A 433 -52.54 -20.63 6.45
CA ARG A 433 -54.00 -20.59 6.46
C ARG A 433 -54.51 -20.34 7.88
N ILE A 434 -55.49 -19.45 8.01
CA ILE A 434 -56.12 -19.08 9.29
C ILE A 434 -56.87 -20.29 9.89
N GLU A 435 -57.60 -21.03 9.04
CA GLU A 435 -58.27 -22.27 9.45
C GLU A 435 -57.32 -23.47 9.31
N LYS A 436 -56.91 -24.04 10.44
CA LYS A 436 -56.07 -25.27 10.49
C LYS A 436 -56.84 -26.54 10.12
N SER A 437 -58.17 -26.51 10.12
CA SER A 437 -58.98 -27.67 9.77
C SER A 437 -58.96 -27.88 8.25
N ARG A 438 -58.63 -29.09 7.79
CA ARG A 438 -58.66 -29.51 6.38
C ARG A 438 -60.10 -29.63 5.84
N ASN A 439 -61.00 -28.72 6.20
CA ASN A 439 -62.33 -28.71 5.62
C ASN A 439 -62.22 -28.27 4.17
N ARG A 440 -62.47 -29.22 3.27
CA ARG A 440 -62.28 -29.09 1.81
C ARG A 440 -63.16 -28.03 1.14
N ASN A 441 -64.12 -27.44 1.87
CA ASN A 441 -65.09 -26.52 1.31
C ASN A 441 -64.58 -25.06 1.19
N THR A 442 -63.54 -24.66 1.93
CA THR A 442 -62.95 -23.31 1.88
C THR A 442 -61.63 -23.28 1.09
N GLY A 443 -61.53 -24.13 0.06
CA GLY A 443 -60.33 -24.47 -0.72
C GLY A 443 -59.42 -23.29 -1.09
N GLY A 444 -58.19 -23.33 -0.57
CA GLY A 444 -57.08 -22.49 -0.99
C GLY A 444 -55.77 -23.16 -0.64
N SER A 445 -54.76 -23.03 -1.50
CA SER A 445 -53.41 -23.60 -1.31
C SER A 445 -52.60 -22.91 -0.22
N GLY A 446 -53.02 -21.73 0.25
CA GLY A 446 -52.22 -20.86 1.10
C GLY A 446 -51.07 -20.16 0.37
N LEU A 447 -50.93 -20.33 -0.96
CA LEU A 447 -49.92 -19.65 -1.77
C LEU A 447 -50.43 -18.34 -2.38
N GLY A 448 -51.75 -18.12 -2.46
CA GLY A 448 -52.33 -16.97 -3.15
C GLY A 448 -51.78 -15.62 -2.69
N LEU A 449 -51.79 -15.35 -1.37
CA LEU A 449 -51.25 -14.10 -0.81
C LEU A 449 -49.71 -14.06 -0.84
N TYR A 450 -49.02 -15.19 -0.73
CA TYR A 450 -47.57 -15.25 -0.93
C TYR A 450 -47.19 -14.85 -2.37
N ILE A 451 -47.93 -15.32 -3.37
CA ILE A 451 -47.75 -14.92 -4.77
C ILE A 451 -48.01 -13.42 -4.95
N VAL A 452 -49.07 -12.89 -4.32
CA VAL A 452 -49.34 -11.44 -4.31
C VAL A 452 -48.14 -10.68 -3.73
N LYS A 453 -47.61 -11.10 -2.58
CA LYS A 453 -46.40 -10.52 -1.99
C LYS A 453 -45.23 -10.54 -2.98
N GLN A 454 -44.91 -11.69 -3.56
CA GLN A 454 -43.79 -11.82 -4.52
C GLN A 454 -43.97 -10.91 -5.74
N ILE A 455 -45.20 -10.81 -6.27
CA ILE A 455 -45.51 -9.94 -7.40
C ILE A 455 -45.32 -8.46 -7.02
N LEU A 456 -45.89 -8.03 -5.89
CA LEU A 456 -45.80 -6.63 -5.46
C LEU A 456 -44.37 -6.23 -5.11
N GLU A 457 -43.59 -7.12 -4.50
CA GLU A 457 -42.15 -6.92 -4.27
C GLU A 457 -41.37 -6.83 -5.59
N THR A 458 -41.67 -7.67 -6.58
CA THR A 458 -41.05 -7.63 -7.93
C THR A 458 -41.40 -6.34 -8.68
N LEU A 459 -42.61 -5.81 -8.48
CA LEU A 459 -43.09 -4.56 -9.09
C LEU A 459 -42.72 -3.30 -8.28
N ASP A 460 -42.03 -3.44 -7.15
CA ASP A 460 -41.71 -2.34 -6.21
C ASP A 460 -42.96 -1.56 -5.73
N ILE A 461 -44.08 -2.27 -5.54
CA ILE A 461 -45.34 -1.72 -5.05
C ILE A 461 -45.44 -1.94 -3.55
N LYS A 462 -45.54 -0.84 -2.79
CA LYS A 462 -45.77 -0.91 -1.35
C LYS A 462 -47.20 -1.36 -1.07
N TYR A 463 -47.37 -2.25 -0.09
CA TYR A 463 -48.67 -2.76 0.30
C TYR A 463 -48.81 -2.87 1.82
N SER A 464 -50.05 -2.93 2.29
CA SER A 464 -50.39 -3.14 3.70
C SER A 464 -51.77 -3.80 3.82
N ILE A 465 -51.98 -4.51 4.92
CA ILE A 465 -53.27 -5.09 5.28
C ILE A 465 -53.59 -4.74 6.72
N LYS A 466 -54.84 -4.34 6.99
CA LYS A 466 -55.30 -3.94 8.32
C LYS A 466 -56.75 -4.35 8.53
N ASN A 467 -57.12 -4.65 9.76
CA ASN A 467 -58.53 -4.71 10.13
C ASN A 467 -59.11 -3.30 10.26
N MET A 468 -60.34 -3.14 9.82
CA MET A 468 -61.22 -2.01 10.11
C MET A 468 -62.41 -2.55 10.92
N GLU A 469 -63.37 -1.67 11.26
CA GLU A 469 -64.57 -2.08 11.97
C GLU A 469 -65.35 -3.11 11.14
N HIS A 470 -65.40 -4.36 11.63
CA HIS A 470 -66.00 -5.52 10.95
C HIS A 470 -65.61 -5.72 9.47
N SER A 471 -64.38 -5.34 9.10
CA SER A 471 -63.90 -5.48 7.72
C SER A 471 -62.37 -5.63 7.67
N VAL A 472 -61.86 -6.14 6.56
CA VAL A 472 -60.41 -6.22 6.29
C VAL A 472 -60.10 -5.36 5.08
N GLN A 473 -59.08 -4.51 5.20
CA GLN A 473 -58.59 -3.64 4.12
C GLN A 473 -57.23 -4.12 3.65
N PHE A 474 -57.12 -4.48 2.38
CA PHE A 474 -55.87 -4.57 1.65
C PHE A 474 -55.63 -3.27 0.87
N ARG A 475 -54.43 -2.69 0.99
CA ARG A 475 -54.05 -1.43 0.37
C ARG A 475 -52.74 -1.60 -0.36
N MET A 476 -52.66 -1.13 -1.60
CA MET A 476 -51.41 -1.05 -2.35
C MET A 476 -51.24 0.32 -3.02
N SER A 477 -50.01 0.82 -3.01
CA SER A 477 -49.64 2.14 -3.51
C SER A 477 -48.81 1.99 -4.77
N ILE A 478 -49.44 2.22 -5.92
CA ILE A 478 -48.83 2.07 -7.24
C ILE A 478 -48.22 3.42 -7.65
N PRO A 479 -46.90 3.48 -7.94
CA PRO A 479 -46.29 4.71 -8.41
C PRO A 479 -46.81 5.08 -9.81
N LEU A 480 -47.22 6.35 -10.00
CA LEU A 480 -47.49 6.91 -11.33
C LEU A 480 -46.15 7.14 -12.02
N SER A 481 -45.61 6.10 -12.65
CA SER A 481 -44.35 6.21 -13.39
C SER A 481 -44.53 7.14 -14.58
N LYS A 482 -43.88 8.31 -14.56
CA LYS A 482 -43.61 9.12 -15.75
C LYS A 482 -42.37 8.55 -16.45
N HIS A 483 -42.58 7.81 -17.54
CA HIS A 483 -41.57 7.32 -18.48
C HIS A 483 -40.69 6.10 -18.13
N LYS A 484 -40.57 5.26 -19.18
CA LYS A 484 -39.57 4.24 -19.52
C LYS A 484 -38.19 4.47 -18.87
N LYS A 485 -37.92 3.88 -17.70
CA LYS A 485 -36.54 3.62 -17.26
C LYS A 485 -36.01 2.44 -18.05
N THR A 486 -35.25 2.72 -19.10
CA THR A 486 -34.33 1.78 -19.73
C THR A 486 -33.37 1.27 -18.65
N ASN A 487 -33.54 0.03 -18.20
CA ASN A 487 -32.55 -0.68 -17.40
C ASN A 487 -31.27 -0.88 -18.24
N LYS A 488 -30.38 0.13 -18.23
CA LYS A 488 -28.94 -0.09 -18.36
C LYS A 488 -28.41 -0.23 -16.93
N LEU A 489 -28.48 -1.46 -16.40
CA LEU A 489 -27.55 -1.87 -15.34
C LEU A 489 -26.18 -2.03 -16.01
N SER A 490 -25.39 -0.96 -15.92
CA SER A 490 -23.95 -0.98 -16.08
C SER A 490 -23.38 -1.80 -14.92
N PHE A 491 -23.10 -3.08 -15.17
CA PHE A 491 -22.12 -3.81 -14.38
C PHE A 491 -20.75 -3.26 -14.73
N LYS A 492 -20.07 -2.73 -13.71
CA LYS A 492 -18.62 -2.58 -13.67
C LYS A 492 -18.12 -3.39 -12.50
#